data_AF-A0A438MFG2-F1
#
_entry.id   AF-A0A438MFG2-F1
#
_cell.length_a   1.000
_cell.length_b   1.000
_cell.length_c   1.000
_cell.angle_alpha   90.00
_cell.angle_beta   90.00
_cell.angle_gamma   90.00
#
_symmetry.space_group_name_H-M   'P 1'
#
loop_
_entity.id
_entity.type
_entity.pdbx_description
1 polymer ?
#
loop_
_entity_poly.entity_id
_entity_poly.type
_entity_poly.pdbx_seq_one_letter_code
_entity_poly.pdbx_strand_id
1 'polypeptide(L)'
;MLVSRWAQETFGQRAPVIRQGIAEALSVALDNARDAQTAAQTDHTHPFGFTLMSRKFEALAEAFEDMGDVRIVKPAGSPHELVVLDGKLLFPFRYAKDRSVSVMSARIGEGRPSALVQALFNRFGPEPMMRQLALADVAPHAVPVAEALSDLPEDTSLVLIAYACNAHAGLLDAWWGEAELLDRTGSLRWHHCEEIPLAKDTGATQTSLPAAAFDQGAVPTPALNPRVSHAFRAEAASGE
;
A
#
# COMPACT_ATOMS: atom_id res chain seq x y z
N MET A 1 9.43 -15.50 -13.79
CA MET A 1 9.19 -16.01 -12.42
C MET A 1 8.02 -16.97 -12.48
N LEU A 2 8.13 -18.16 -11.90
CA LEU A 2 6.99 -19.08 -11.80
C LEU A 2 5.99 -18.52 -10.78
N VAL A 3 4.72 -18.46 -11.15
CA VAL A 3 3.61 -18.18 -10.23
C VAL A 3 3.25 -19.48 -9.54
N SER A 4 3.07 -19.45 -8.22
CA SER A 4 2.67 -20.65 -7.48
C SER A 4 1.28 -21.13 -7.91
N ARG A 5 0.95 -22.37 -7.52
CA ARG A 5 -0.39 -22.91 -7.72
C ARG A 5 -1.45 -22.09 -6.98
N TRP A 6 -1.19 -21.74 -5.73
CA TRP A 6 -2.11 -20.92 -4.93
C TRP A 6 -2.39 -19.59 -5.61
N ALA A 7 -1.36 -18.84 -6.03
CA ALA A 7 -1.57 -17.54 -6.65
C ALA A 7 -2.36 -17.65 -7.98
N GLN A 8 -2.16 -18.73 -8.76
CA GLN A 8 -2.98 -19.00 -9.95
C GLN A 8 -4.44 -19.35 -9.59
N GLU A 9 -4.68 -20.10 -8.51
CA GLU A 9 -6.02 -20.42 -8.04
C GLU A 9 -6.73 -19.18 -7.46
N THR A 10 -6.01 -18.28 -6.80
CA THR A 10 -6.54 -17.08 -6.14
C THR A 10 -6.81 -15.93 -7.11
N PHE A 11 -5.92 -15.70 -8.09
CA PHE A 11 -5.95 -14.53 -8.98
C PHE A 11 -5.96 -14.87 -10.48
N GLY A 12 -6.03 -16.17 -10.81
CA GLY A 12 -6.03 -16.63 -12.19
C GLY A 12 -4.77 -16.23 -12.96
N GLN A 13 -4.95 -15.91 -14.24
CA GLN A 13 -3.87 -15.52 -15.14
C GLN A 13 -3.23 -14.16 -14.77
N ARG A 14 -3.89 -13.36 -13.93
CA ARG A 14 -3.43 -12.02 -13.52
C ARG A 14 -2.51 -12.03 -12.33
N ALA A 15 -2.32 -13.18 -11.68
CA ALA A 15 -1.44 -13.35 -10.54
C ALA A 15 -0.04 -12.72 -10.71
N PRO A 16 0.69 -12.85 -11.85
CA PRO A 16 1.97 -12.17 -12.00
C PRO A 16 1.87 -10.64 -11.97
N VAL A 17 0.84 -10.08 -12.63
CA VAL A 17 0.63 -8.62 -12.74
C VAL A 17 0.21 -8.05 -11.39
N ILE A 18 -0.69 -8.73 -10.67
CA ILE A 18 -1.13 -8.30 -9.34
C ILE A 18 0.04 -8.37 -8.35
N ARG A 19 0.85 -9.44 -8.39
CA ARG A 19 2.04 -9.56 -7.54
C ARG A 19 3.03 -8.41 -7.78
N GLN A 20 3.26 -8.06 -9.04
CA GLN A 20 4.12 -6.95 -9.42
C GLN A 20 3.53 -5.60 -8.97
N GLY A 21 2.24 -5.36 -9.22
CA GLY A 21 1.55 -4.14 -8.80
C GLY A 21 1.57 -3.93 -7.28
N ILE A 22 1.45 -5.01 -6.49
CA ILE A 22 1.62 -4.93 -5.03
C ILE A 22 3.03 -4.48 -4.66
N ALA A 23 4.07 -5.05 -5.28
CA ALA A 23 5.46 -4.67 -4.99
C ALA A 23 5.73 -3.19 -5.34
N GLU A 24 5.22 -2.74 -6.48
CA GLU A 24 5.35 -1.35 -6.95
C GLU A 24 4.58 -0.38 -6.04
N ALA A 25 3.33 -0.70 -5.69
CA ALA A 25 2.52 0.09 -4.76
C ALA A 25 3.18 0.25 -3.39
N LEU A 26 3.72 -0.84 -2.84
CA LEU A 26 4.47 -0.78 -1.58
C LEU A 26 5.71 0.10 -1.72
N SER A 27 6.46 -0.04 -2.81
CA SER A 27 7.67 0.78 -3.06
C SER A 27 7.33 2.27 -3.10
N VAL A 28 6.30 2.66 -3.87
CA VAL A 28 5.80 4.04 -3.93
C VAL A 28 5.42 4.55 -2.54
N ALA A 29 4.63 3.77 -1.79
CA ALA A 29 4.16 4.19 -0.47
C ALA A 29 5.31 4.39 0.52
N LEU A 30 6.34 3.55 0.45
CA LEU A 30 7.51 3.65 1.31
C LEU A 30 8.42 4.80 0.89
N ASP A 31 8.60 5.05 -0.39
CA ASP A 31 9.39 6.18 -0.88
C ASP A 31 8.75 7.50 -0.44
N ASN A 32 7.43 7.65 -0.58
CA ASN A 32 6.73 8.82 -0.05
C ASN A 32 6.90 8.98 1.47
N ALA A 33 6.90 7.89 2.23
CA ALA A 33 7.14 7.94 3.67
C ALA A 33 8.59 8.34 4.02
N ARG A 34 9.57 7.95 3.20
CA ARG A 34 10.98 8.35 3.35
C ARG A 34 11.20 9.80 2.98
N ASP A 35 10.53 10.28 1.94
CA ASP A 35 10.55 11.70 1.56
C ASP A 35 10.00 12.56 2.69
N ALA A 36 8.87 12.15 3.28
CA ALA A 36 8.30 12.82 4.45
C ALA A 36 9.26 12.82 5.66
N GLN A 37 9.95 11.71 5.91
CA GLN A 37 10.97 11.64 6.97
C GLN A 37 12.15 12.60 6.72
N THR A 38 12.62 12.65 5.47
CA THR A 38 13.75 13.48 5.06
C THR A 38 13.40 14.96 5.16
N ALA A 39 12.21 15.34 4.67
CA ALA A 39 11.72 16.72 4.68
C ALA A 39 11.46 17.23 6.11
N ALA A 40 11.07 16.36 7.04
CA ALA A 40 10.77 16.74 8.41
C ALA A 40 12.03 17.10 9.25
N GLN A 41 13.23 16.73 8.79
CA GLN A 41 14.51 17.03 9.44
C GLN A 41 14.52 16.74 10.97
N THR A 42 13.95 15.60 11.35
CA THR A 42 13.85 15.15 12.74
C THR A 42 14.35 13.72 12.90
N ASP A 43 14.92 13.43 14.08
CA ASP A 43 15.32 12.07 14.45
C ASP A 43 14.12 11.17 14.83
N HIS A 44 12.94 11.76 15.02
CA HIS A 44 11.72 10.99 15.30
C HIS A 44 11.19 10.30 14.03
N THR A 45 10.78 9.04 14.15
CA THR A 45 10.21 8.27 13.02
C THR A 45 8.71 8.51 12.80
N HIS A 46 8.14 9.55 13.43
CA HIS A 46 6.72 9.88 13.30
C HIS A 46 6.32 10.24 11.86
N PRO A 47 7.07 11.09 11.13
CA PRO A 47 6.72 11.42 9.75
C PRO A 47 6.65 10.18 8.86
N PHE A 48 7.66 9.30 8.93
CA PHE A 48 7.64 8.03 8.22
C PHE A 48 6.41 7.18 8.57
N GLY A 49 6.15 6.99 9.86
CA GLY A 49 5.06 6.16 10.35
C GLY A 49 3.68 6.68 9.93
N PHE A 50 3.40 7.97 10.14
CA PHE A 50 2.11 8.57 9.83
C PHE A 50 1.82 8.60 8.33
N THR A 51 2.80 8.94 7.49
CA THR A 51 2.62 8.89 6.03
C THR A 51 2.33 7.47 5.57
N LEU A 52 3.12 6.49 6.05
CA LEU A 52 2.95 5.09 5.64
C LEU A 52 1.61 4.47 6.08
N MET A 53 1.00 4.96 7.16
CA MET A 53 -0.28 4.45 7.65
C MET A 53 -1.40 4.56 6.59
N SER A 54 -1.48 5.69 5.88
CA SER A 54 -2.49 5.90 4.83
C SER A 54 -1.96 5.52 3.45
N ARG A 55 -0.73 5.93 3.14
CA ARG A 55 -0.19 5.85 1.78
C ARG A 55 -0.12 4.42 1.23
N LYS A 56 0.09 3.41 2.07
CA LYS A 56 0.10 2.00 1.65
C LYS A 56 -1.24 1.51 1.10
N PHE A 57 -2.35 2.09 1.54
CA PHE A 57 -3.69 1.76 1.05
C PHE A 57 -3.98 2.54 -0.24
N GLU A 58 -3.67 3.83 -0.24
CA GLU A 58 -3.84 4.71 -1.41
C GLU A 58 -3.02 4.20 -2.62
N ALA A 59 -1.75 3.84 -2.41
CA ALA A 59 -0.88 3.34 -3.48
C ALA A 59 -1.38 2.00 -4.05
N LEU A 60 -2.00 1.15 -3.24
CA LEU A 60 -2.64 -0.07 -3.76
C LEU A 60 -3.89 0.27 -4.57
N ALA A 61 -4.70 1.23 -4.13
CA ALA A 61 -5.88 1.66 -4.87
C ALA A 61 -5.48 2.24 -6.24
N GLU A 62 -4.49 3.13 -6.27
CA GLU A 62 -3.92 3.72 -7.50
C GLU A 62 -3.33 2.65 -8.43
N ALA A 63 -2.55 1.70 -7.89
CA ALA A 63 -1.90 0.68 -8.72
C ALA A 63 -2.89 -0.23 -9.47
N PHE A 64 -4.14 -0.31 -9.00
CA PHE A 64 -5.15 -1.18 -9.58
C PHE A 64 -6.39 -0.44 -10.10
N GLU A 65 -6.45 0.89 -10.07
CA GLU A 65 -7.64 1.66 -10.45
C GLU A 65 -8.08 1.41 -11.92
N ASP A 66 -7.11 1.18 -12.80
CA ASP A 66 -7.33 0.93 -14.23
C ASP A 66 -7.75 -0.51 -14.55
N MET A 67 -7.75 -1.42 -13.57
CA MET A 67 -8.25 -2.77 -13.77
C MET A 67 -9.79 -2.76 -13.71
N GLY A 68 -10.44 -3.19 -14.79
CA GLY A 68 -11.89 -3.02 -14.98
C GLY A 68 -12.81 -3.76 -13.99
N ASP A 69 -12.26 -4.57 -13.09
CA ASP A 69 -12.98 -5.38 -12.11
C ASP A 69 -12.55 -5.08 -10.65
N VAL A 70 -11.85 -3.96 -10.43
CA VAL A 70 -11.49 -3.52 -9.08
C VAL A 70 -12.66 -2.84 -8.41
N ARG A 71 -12.84 -3.17 -7.13
CA ARG A 71 -13.71 -2.41 -6.24
C ARG A 71 -12.88 -1.79 -5.13
N ILE A 72 -12.95 -0.47 -5.04
CA ILE A 72 -12.41 0.28 -3.90
C ILE A 72 -13.53 0.45 -2.87
N VAL A 73 -13.33 -0.05 -1.67
CA VAL A 73 -14.29 0.04 -0.56
C VAL A 73 -13.73 0.89 0.56
N LYS A 74 -14.54 1.83 1.07
CA LYS A 74 -14.17 2.67 2.20
C LYS A 74 -15.03 2.33 3.42
N PRO A 75 -14.52 1.51 4.37
CA PRO A 75 -15.28 1.14 5.55
C PRO A 75 -15.65 2.35 6.40
N ALA A 76 -16.89 2.41 6.89
CA ALA A 76 -17.33 3.46 7.80
C ALA A 76 -16.45 3.49 9.06
N GLY A 77 -15.94 4.68 9.39
CA GLY A 77 -15.01 4.87 10.52
C GLY A 77 -13.56 4.49 10.23
N SER A 78 -13.22 4.11 8.99
CA SER A 78 -11.85 3.96 8.53
C SER A 78 -11.48 5.09 7.56
N PRO A 79 -10.32 5.74 7.71
CA PRO A 79 -9.81 6.64 6.68
C PRO A 79 -9.27 5.87 5.46
N HIS A 80 -9.10 4.55 5.56
CA HIS A 80 -8.41 3.73 4.56
C HIS A 80 -9.36 3.13 3.53
N GLU A 81 -8.94 3.21 2.27
CA GLU A 81 -9.57 2.53 1.14
C GLU A 81 -9.00 1.12 1.00
N LEU A 82 -9.90 0.14 0.84
CA LEU A 82 -9.58 -1.27 0.71
C LEU A 82 -9.81 -1.70 -0.73
N VAL A 83 -8.80 -2.34 -1.32
CA VAL A 83 -8.86 -2.85 -2.68
C VAL A 83 -9.44 -4.25 -2.67
N VAL A 84 -10.46 -4.50 -3.48
CA VAL A 84 -10.99 -5.83 -3.75
C VAL A 84 -10.77 -6.16 -5.23
N LEU A 85 -9.97 -7.20 -5.50
CA LEU A 85 -9.67 -7.72 -6.83
C LEU A 85 -10.25 -9.13 -6.96
N ASP A 86 -11.20 -9.36 -7.86
CA ASP A 86 -11.75 -10.72 -8.09
C ASP A 86 -12.26 -11.40 -6.80
N GLY A 87 -12.98 -10.63 -5.98
CA GLY A 87 -13.44 -11.07 -4.66
C GLY A 87 -12.31 -11.29 -3.64
N LYS A 88 -11.10 -10.78 -3.88
CA LYS A 88 -9.97 -10.85 -2.94
C LYS A 88 -9.70 -9.48 -2.34
N LEU A 89 -9.99 -9.32 -1.06
CA LEU A 89 -9.70 -8.10 -0.32
C LEU A 89 -8.23 -8.07 0.07
N LEU A 90 -7.49 -7.08 -0.42
CA LEU A 90 -6.07 -6.91 -0.14
C LEU A 90 -5.87 -6.09 1.14
N PHE A 91 -5.10 -6.61 2.09
CA PHE A 91 -4.83 -5.91 3.35
C PHE A 91 -3.33 -5.78 3.65
N PRO A 92 -2.72 -4.60 3.45
CA PRO A 92 -1.31 -4.35 3.74
C PRO A 92 -1.03 -4.07 5.22
N PHE A 93 -0.06 -4.78 5.78
CA PHE A 93 0.43 -4.50 7.13
C PHE A 93 1.95 -4.70 7.25
N ARG A 94 2.57 -3.86 8.10
CA ARG A 94 3.98 -4.00 8.43
C ARG A 94 4.14 -5.05 9.52
N TYR A 95 4.84 -6.15 9.23
CA TYR A 95 5.09 -7.21 10.22
C TYR A 95 6.44 -7.03 10.94
N ALA A 96 7.40 -6.33 10.34
CA ALA A 96 8.72 -6.13 10.92
C ALA A 96 9.37 -4.79 10.49
N LYS A 97 10.36 -4.36 11.26
CA LYS A 97 11.19 -3.17 10.97
C LYS A 97 12.54 -3.53 10.31
N ASP A 98 12.88 -4.81 10.34
CA ASP A 98 14.11 -5.40 9.82
C ASP A 98 13.86 -6.86 9.39
N ARG A 99 14.91 -7.58 8.98
CA ARG A 99 14.84 -8.99 8.55
C ARG A 99 15.09 -10.00 9.68
N SER A 100 15.05 -9.58 10.95
CA SER A 100 15.27 -10.49 12.09
C SER A 100 14.03 -11.32 12.45
N VAL A 101 12.84 -10.82 12.07
CA VAL A 101 11.57 -11.49 12.32
C VAL A 101 11.15 -12.29 11.10
N SER A 102 10.79 -13.56 11.28
CA SER A 102 10.20 -14.37 10.22
C SER A 102 8.75 -13.96 9.98
N VAL A 103 8.33 -13.89 8.71
CA VAL A 103 6.92 -13.70 8.35
C VAL A 103 6.01 -14.77 8.95
N MET A 104 6.51 -15.99 9.21
CA MET A 104 5.75 -17.06 9.86
C MET A 104 5.34 -16.72 11.30
N SER A 105 6.04 -15.78 11.92
CA SER A 105 5.74 -15.25 13.26
C SER A 105 5.08 -13.85 13.23
N ALA A 106 4.57 -13.44 12.06
CA ALA A 106 3.99 -12.11 11.87
C ALA A 106 2.82 -11.82 12.81
N ARG A 107 2.70 -10.54 13.18
CA ARG A 107 1.63 -10.01 14.03
C ARG A 107 1.03 -8.76 13.39
N ILE A 108 -0.28 -8.59 13.48
CA ILE A 108 -0.95 -7.36 13.04
C ILE A 108 -0.76 -6.26 14.09
N GLY A 109 0.20 -5.38 13.84
CA GLY A 109 0.53 -4.28 14.74
C GLY A 109 1.24 -4.74 16.02
N GLU A 110 1.48 -3.79 16.93
CA GLU A 110 2.23 -4.01 18.18
C GLU A 110 1.30 -4.33 19.37
N GLY A 111 0.00 -4.47 19.14
CA GLY A 111 -1.00 -4.58 20.20
C GLY A 111 -2.33 -5.15 19.72
N ARG A 112 -3.44 -4.74 20.37
CA ARG A 112 -4.77 -5.24 20.00
C ARG A 112 -5.14 -4.78 18.58
N PRO A 113 -5.49 -5.70 17.66
CA PRO A 113 -5.98 -5.33 16.34
C PRO A 113 -7.19 -4.39 16.41
N SER A 114 -7.30 -3.45 15.47
CA SER A 114 -8.44 -2.53 15.42
C SER A 114 -9.76 -3.26 15.19
N ALA A 115 -10.89 -2.59 15.44
CA ALA A 115 -12.22 -3.15 15.18
C ALA A 115 -12.40 -3.52 13.69
N LEU A 116 -11.82 -2.73 12.78
CA LEU A 116 -11.80 -3.04 11.35
C LEU A 116 -11.03 -4.32 11.07
N VAL A 117 -9.81 -4.47 11.60
CA VAL A 117 -9.03 -5.68 11.39
C VAL A 117 -9.78 -6.90 11.91
N GLN A 118 -10.34 -6.82 13.13
CA GLN A 118 -11.15 -7.92 13.69
C GLN A 118 -12.35 -8.26 12.78
N ALA A 119 -13.04 -7.25 12.24
CA ALA A 119 -14.16 -7.47 11.32
C ALA A 119 -13.73 -8.12 10.00
N LEU A 120 -12.58 -7.72 9.43
CA LEU A 120 -12.03 -8.30 8.21
C LEU A 120 -11.70 -9.79 8.40
N PHE A 121 -10.98 -10.13 9.48
CA PHE A 121 -10.65 -11.53 9.78
C PHE A 121 -11.89 -12.38 10.08
N ASN A 122 -12.84 -11.86 10.86
CA ASN A 122 -14.04 -12.61 11.21
C ASN A 122 -14.95 -12.92 10.00
N ARG A 123 -14.94 -12.06 8.99
CA ARG A 123 -15.84 -12.19 7.84
C ARG A 123 -15.19 -12.79 6.59
N PHE A 124 -13.97 -12.38 6.29
CA PHE A 124 -13.29 -12.72 5.04
C PHE A 124 -12.03 -13.56 5.27
N GLY A 125 -11.60 -13.74 6.53
CA GLY A 125 -10.48 -14.60 6.86
C GLY A 125 -10.79 -16.08 6.59
N PRO A 126 -9.75 -16.91 6.41
CA PRO A 126 -9.93 -18.34 6.25
C PRO A 126 -10.52 -18.97 7.52
N GLU A 127 -11.18 -20.10 7.34
CA GLU A 127 -11.76 -20.89 8.43
C GLU A 127 -10.69 -21.37 9.41
N PRO A 128 -10.85 -21.19 10.74
CA PRO A 128 -9.78 -21.52 11.66
C PRO A 128 -9.35 -22.98 11.63
N MET A 129 -8.04 -23.25 11.55
CA MET A 129 -7.50 -24.62 11.49
C MET A 129 -7.76 -25.40 12.79
N MET A 130 -7.83 -24.69 13.92
CA MET A 130 -8.13 -25.28 15.22
C MET A 130 -9.18 -24.45 15.93
N ARG A 131 -10.42 -24.93 15.91
CA ARG A 131 -11.51 -24.35 16.69
C ARG A 131 -11.39 -24.82 18.13
N GLN A 132 -10.90 -23.97 19.02
CA GLN A 132 -11.07 -24.21 20.45
C GLN A 132 -12.58 -24.08 20.75
N LEU A 133 -13.20 -25.14 21.26
CA LEU A 133 -14.59 -25.12 21.73
C LEU A 133 -14.70 -24.06 22.84
N ALA A 134 -15.24 -22.89 22.50
CA ALA A 134 -15.54 -21.87 23.48
C ALA A 134 -16.69 -22.35 24.37
N LEU A 135 -16.47 -22.40 25.69
CA LEU A 135 -17.57 -22.36 26.64
C LEU A 135 -18.27 -21.02 26.44
N ALA A 136 -19.58 -21.09 26.15
CA ALA A 136 -20.46 -20.00 25.74
C ALA A 136 -19.97 -18.60 26.15
N ASP A 137 -19.62 -17.77 25.16
CA ASP A 137 -19.18 -16.40 25.41
C ASP A 137 -19.94 -15.41 24.53
N VAL A 138 -20.17 -14.25 25.15
CA VAL A 138 -21.16 -13.22 24.84
C VAL A 138 -21.09 -12.73 23.39
N ALA A 139 -22.26 -12.58 22.76
CA ALA A 139 -22.41 -12.06 21.41
C ALA A 139 -21.68 -10.70 21.26
N PRO A 140 -20.75 -10.55 20.31
CA PRO A 140 -20.11 -9.28 20.06
C PRO A 140 -21.17 -8.28 19.59
N HIS A 141 -21.20 -7.09 20.19
CA HIS A 141 -22.00 -5.99 19.68
C HIS A 141 -21.55 -5.67 18.25
N ALA A 142 -22.48 -5.73 17.29
CA ALA A 142 -22.23 -5.38 15.90
C ALA A 142 -21.76 -3.91 15.82
N VAL A 143 -20.55 -3.71 15.28
CA VAL A 143 -19.89 -2.41 15.15
C VAL A 143 -20.27 -1.81 13.78
N PRO A 144 -20.40 -0.48 13.63
CA PRO A 144 -20.67 0.18 12.33
C PRO A 144 -19.72 -0.22 11.18
N VAL A 145 -18.52 -0.71 11.49
CA VAL A 145 -17.57 -1.23 10.50
C VAL A 145 -18.12 -2.44 9.75
N ALA A 146 -18.98 -3.24 10.38
CA ALA A 146 -19.62 -4.39 9.75
C ALA A 146 -20.54 -3.97 8.59
N GLU A 147 -21.24 -2.83 8.72
CA GLU A 147 -22.19 -2.34 7.72
C GLU A 147 -21.50 -1.97 6.40
N ALA A 148 -20.38 -1.27 6.45
CA ALA A 148 -19.67 -0.89 5.22
C ALA A 148 -18.95 -2.06 4.55
N LEU A 149 -18.72 -3.14 5.29
CA LEU A 149 -18.26 -4.39 4.71
C LEU A 149 -19.44 -5.23 4.17
N SER A 150 -20.70 -4.98 4.59
CA SER A 150 -21.91 -5.72 4.19
C SER A 150 -22.11 -5.79 2.69
N ASP A 151 -21.73 -4.74 1.97
CA ASP A 151 -21.88 -4.68 0.51
C ASP A 151 -20.89 -5.57 -0.26
N LEU A 152 -19.92 -6.17 0.43
CA LEU A 152 -19.01 -7.15 -0.16
C LEU A 152 -19.67 -8.53 -0.25
N PRO A 153 -19.54 -9.22 -1.41
CA PRO A 153 -20.04 -10.59 -1.59
C PRO A 153 -19.56 -11.55 -0.49
N GLU A 154 -20.39 -12.54 -0.15
CA GLU A 154 -20.08 -13.53 0.88
C GLU A 154 -18.87 -14.42 0.53
N ASP A 155 -18.57 -14.59 -0.76
CA ASP A 155 -17.41 -15.32 -1.27
C ASP A 155 -16.12 -14.48 -1.29
N THR A 156 -16.17 -13.24 -0.76
CA THR A 156 -14.98 -12.41 -0.61
C THR A 156 -14.00 -13.06 0.36
N SER A 157 -12.72 -13.16 0.00
CA SER A 157 -11.66 -13.70 0.85
C SER A 157 -10.56 -12.67 1.11
N LEU A 158 -9.96 -12.75 2.29
CA LEU A 158 -8.92 -11.84 2.77
C LEU A 158 -7.54 -12.35 2.32
N VAL A 159 -6.82 -11.51 1.57
CA VAL A 159 -5.42 -11.73 1.23
C VAL A 159 -4.58 -10.69 1.98
N LEU A 160 -3.71 -11.19 2.85
CA LEU A 160 -2.79 -10.34 3.60
C LEU A 160 -1.56 -10.03 2.75
N ILE A 161 -1.09 -8.79 2.85
CA ILE A 161 0.17 -8.34 2.29
C ILE A 161 1.08 -7.93 3.45
N ALA A 162 1.97 -8.83 3.85
CA ALA A 162 2.89 -8.62 4.95
C ALA A 162 4.20 -8.04 4.42
N TYR A 163 4.64 -6.89 4.93
CA TYR A 163 5.92 -6.30 4.53
C TYR A 163 6.82 -5.92 5.70
N ALA A 164 8.13 -5.98 5.49
CA ALA A 164 9.14 -5.48 6.41
C ALA A 164 9.76 -4.19 5.86
N CYS A 165 9.88 -3.16 6.70
CA CYS A 165 10.46 -1.90 6.26
C CYS A 165 10.94 -0.99 7.38
N ASN A 166 11.83 -0.07 7.03
CA ASN A 166 12.20 1.05 7.90
C ASN A 166 12.55 2.30 7.07
N ALA A 167 12.65 3.45 7.75
CA ALA A 167 12.91 4.73 7.12
C ALA A 167 14.28 4.82 6.44
N HIS A 168 15.25 4.02 6.88
CA HIS A 168 16.61 4.06 6.35
C HIS A 168 16.75 3.24 5.07
N ALA A 169 16.30 1.99 5.09
CA ALA A 169 16.47 1.02 4.02
C ALA A 169 15.27 0.89 3.08
N GLY A 170 14.13 1.48 3.40
CA GLY A 170 12.90 1.34 2.62
C GLY A 170 12.30 -0.06 2.75
N LEU A 171 11.82 -0.61 1.64
CA LEU A 171 11.18 -1.93 1.57
C LEU A 171 12.24 -3.02 1.68
N LEU A 172 12.12 -3.88 2.69
CA LEU A 172 13.09 -4.94 2.95
C LEU A 172 12.60 -6.31 2.49
N ASP A 173 11.31 -6.56 2.64
CA ASP A 173 10.70 -7.85 2.40
C ASP A 173 9.19 -7.68 2.18
N ALA A 174 8.58 -8.54 1.38
CA ALA A 174 7.15 -8.54 1.10
C ALA A 174 6.65 -9.96 0.83
N TRP A 175 5.50 -10.28 1.40
CA TRP A 175 4.85 -11.58 1.34
C TRP A 175 3.36 -11.40 1.16
N TRP A 176 2.71 -12.36 0.52
CA TRP A 176 1.26 -12.42 0.46
C TRP A 176 0.74 -13.83 0.78
N GLY A 177 -0.53 -13.88 1.17
CA GLY A 177 -1.17 -15.15 1.46
C GLY A 177 -2.41 -15.03 2.31
N GLU A 178 -2.84 -16.17 2.83
CA GLU A 178 -4.01 -16.33 3.68
C GLU A 178 -3.55 -16.73 5.07
N ALA A 179 -4.11 -16.07 6.09
CA ALA A 179 -3.83 -16.41 7.48
C ALA A 179 -5.07 -16.23 8.36
N GLU A 180 -5.19 -17.07 9.37
CA GLU A 180 -6.15 -16.88 10.46
C GLU A 180 -5.56 -15.95 11.54
N LEU A 181 -6.43 -15.18 12.20
CA LEU A 181 -6.09 -14.42 13.40
C LEU A 181 -6.26 -15.31 14.62
N LEU A 182 -5.16 -15.63 15.32
CA LEU A 182 -5.16 -16.58 16.43
C LEU A 182 -5.69 -15.97 17.73
N ASP A 183 -5.43 -14.69 17.95
CA ASP A 183 -5.69 -14.06 19.24
C ASP A 183 -5.97 -12.55 19.14
N ARG A 184 -6.37 -11.96 20.27
CA ARG A 184 -6.62 -10.51 20.40
C ARG A 184 -5.34 -9.68 20.44
N THR A 185 -4.17 -10.30 20.32
CA THR A 185 -2.84 -9.65 20.34
C THR A 185 -2.21 -9.55 18.94
N GLY A 186 -2.94 -10.00 17.91
CA GLY A 186 -2.58 -9.86 16.51
C GLY A 186 -1.80 -11.03 15.92
N SER A 187 -1.58 -12.13 16.66
CA SER A 187 -0.80 -13.27 16.17
C SER A 187 -1.50 -13.95 14.99
N LEU A 188 -0.73 -14.29 13.95
CA LEU A 188 -1.24 -14.94 12.75
C LEU A 188 -0.78 -16.39 12.64
N ARG A 189 -1.60 -17.21 11.98
CA ARG A 189 -1.16 -18.49 11.43
C ARG A 189 -1.45 -18.53 9.93
N TRP A 190 -0.40 -18.67 9.14
CA TRP A 190 -0.50 -18.76 7.69
C TRP A 190 -1.03 -20.12 7.25
N HIS A 191 -2.05 -20.10 6.40
CA HIS A 191 -2.53 -21.27 5.67
C HIS A 191 -1.72 -21.43 4.38
N HIS A 192 -1.45 -20.31 3.73
CA HIS A 192 -0.52 -20.19 2.61
C HIS A 192 0.24 -18.88 2.73
N CYS A 193 1.51 -18.88 2.37
CA CYS A 193 2.33 -17.69 2.36
C CYS A 193 3.47 -17.87 1.36
N GLU A 194 3.67 -16.88 0.50
CA GLU A 194 4.77 -16.86 -0.45
C GLU A 194 5.33 -15.45 -0.63
N GLU A 195 6.59 -15.39 -1.04
CA GLU A 195 7.32 -14.14 -1.22
C GLU A 195 6.80 -13.39 -2.45
N ILE A 196 6.69 -12.07 -2.30
CA ILE A 196 6.51 -11.13 -3.41
C ILE A 196 7.92 -10.66 -3.82
N PRO A 197 8.42 -11.08 -4.99
CA PRO A 197 9.76 -10.72 -5.41
C PRO A 197 9.87 -9.21 -5.58
N LEU A 198 10.74 -8.58 -4.79
CA LEU A 198 11.03 -7.18 -4.93
C LEU A 198 12.02 -6.99 -6.08
N ALA A 199 11.84 -5.92 -6.85
CA ALA A 199 12.91 -5.46 -7.71
C ALA A 199 14.11 -5.17 -6.79
N LYS A 200 15.15 -6.02 -6.87
CA LYS A 200 16.42 -5.67 -6.25
C LYS A 200 16.79 -4.35 -6.88
N ASP A 201 17.16 -3.36 -6.05
CA ASP A 201 17.98 -2.27 -6.51
C ASP A 201 19.17 -2.92 -7.20
N THR A 202 19.04 -3.07 -8.52
CA THR A 202 20.14 -3.36 -9.40
C THR A 202 20.84 -2.03 -9.34
N GLY A 203 21.64 -1.85 -8.29
CA GLY A 203 22.31 -0.59 -7.99
C GLY A 203 22.82 -0.13 -9.33
N ALA A 204 22.22 0.94 -9.83
CA ALA A 204 22.58 1.49 -11.11
C ALA A 204 24.07 1.69 -10.95
N THR A 205 24.84 0.80 -11.57
CA THR A 205 26.24 1.03 -11.77
C THR A 205 26.14 2.23 -12.68
N GLN A 206 26.25 3.41 -12.09
CA GLN A 206 26.55 4.61 -12.81
C GLN A 206 27.86 4.25 -13.48
N THR A 207 27.77 3.71 -14.69
CA THR A 207 28.83 3.82 -15.66
C THR A 207 28.95 5.32 -15.80
N SER A 208 29.85 5.89 -15.00
CA SER A 208 30.26 7.26 -15.11
C SER A 208 30.79 7.38 -16.54
N LEU A 209 29.92 7.81 -17.45
CA LEU A 209 30.40 8.44 -18.66
C LEU A 209 31.31 9.57 -18.18
N PRO A 210 32.56 9.66 -18.68
CA PRO A 210 33.45 10.73 -18.27
C PRO A 210 32.70 12.05 -18.44
N ALA A 211 32.59 12.79 -17.34
CA ALA A 211 31.91 14.07 -17.32
C ALA A 211 32.54 14.97 -18.38
N ALA A 212 31.81 15.22 -19.47
CA ALA A 212 32.06 16.42 -20.24
C ALA A 212 31.76 17.58 -19.29
N ALA A 213 32.77 18.40 -19.02
CA ALA A 213 32.65 19.52 -18.13
C ALA A 213 31.53 20.47 -18.62
N PHE A 214 30.81 21.06 -17.67
CA PHE A 214 29.62 21.88 -17.87
C PHE A 214 29.84 23.08 -18.83
N ASP A 215 31.10 23.44 -19.08
CA ASP A 215 31.57 24.49 -19.97
C ASP A 215 31.73 24.08 -21.44
N GLN A 216 31.50 22.80 -21.80
CA GLN A 216 31.68 22.31 -23.18
C GLN A 216 30.39 22.20 -24.02
N GLY A 217 29.25 22.63 -23.46
CA GLY A 217 27.98 22.71 -24.21
C GLY A 217 27.88 24.00 -25.03
N ALA A 218 27.48 23.90 -26.30
CA ALA A 218 27.15 25.08 -27.11
C ALA A 218 25.98 25.84 -26.46
N VAL A 219 26.18 27.13 -26.16
CA VAL A 219 25.15 27.98 -25.54
C VAL A 219 23.98 28.15 -26.53
N PRO A 220 22.76 27.68 -26.21
CA PRO A 220 21.61 27.93 -27.06
C PRO A 220 21.23 29.41 -26.95
N THR A 221 21.20 30.11 -28.08
CA THR A 221 20.71 31.50 -28.15
C THR A 221 19.20 31.51 -27.97
N PRO A 222 18.66 32.05 -26.86
CA PRO A 222 17.22 32.09 -26.65
C PRO A 222 16.59 33.13 -27.58
N ALA A 223 15.59 32.73 -28.36
CA ALA A 223 14.77 33.69 -29.10
C ALA A 223 13.84 34.40 -28.11
N LEU A 224 14.19 35.63 -27.74
CA LEU A 224 13.36 36.48 -26.90
C LEU A 224 12.18 37.02 -27.72
N ASN A 225 10.98 36.50 -27.50
CA ASN A 225 9.76 37.12 -28.00
C ASN A 225 9.42 38.34 -27.14
N PRO A 226 9.39 39.57 -27.69
CA PRO A 226 8.98 40.75 -26.93
C PRO A 226 7.50 40.63 -26.55
N ARG A 227 7.19 40.84 -25.26
CA ARG A 227 5.81 40.97 -24.79
C ARG A 227 5.20 42.21 -25.43
N VAL A 228 4.07 42.02 -26.12
CA VAL A 228 3.25 43.12 -26.62
C VAL A 228 2.67 43.84 -25.40
N SER A 229 3.09 45.07 -25.17
CA SER A 229 2.57 45.92 -24.12
C SER A 229 1.08 46.18 -24.37
N HIS A 230 0.23 45.67 -23.49
CA HIS A 230 -1.21 45.94 -23.52
C HIS A 230 -1.41 47.42 -23.19
N ALA A 231 -1.74 48.22 -24.20
CA ALA A 231 -2.06 49.64 -24.01
C ALA A 231 -3.32 49.76 -23.15
N PHE A 232 -3.19 50.50 -22.06
CA PHE A 232 -4.26 50.88 -21.15
C PHE A 232 -5.22 51.81 -21.91
N ARG A 233 -6.41 51.32 -22.25
CA ARG A 233 -7.47 52.13 -22.85
C ARG A 233 -8.19 52.88 -21.73
N ALA A 234 -7.80 54.13 -21.49
CA ALA A 234 -8.56 55.05 -20.66
C ALA A 234 -9.69 55.66 -21.50
N GLU A 235 -10.93 55.49 -21.03
CA GLU A 235 -12.09 56.27 -21.45
C GLU A 235 -12.06 57.66 -20.77
N ALA A 236 -12.31 58.70 -21.57
CA ALA A 236 -12.97 59.96 -21.21
C ALA A 236 -13.23 60.71 -22.54
N ALA A 237 -14.47 60.80 -23.05
CA ALA A 237 -15.56 61.70 -22.67
C ALA A 237 -15.60 63.02 -23.48
N SER A 238 -16.75 63.24 -24.12
CA SER A 238 -17.45 64.53 -24.36
C SER A 238 -17.28 65.34 -25.66
N GLY A 239 -18.45 65.74 -26.20
CA GLY A 239 -18.71 66.86 -27.14
C GLY A 239 -18.77 66.43 -28.61
N GLU A 240 -19.81 66.69 -29.41
CA GLU A 240 -20.98 67.58 -29.36
C GLU A 240 -22.01 67.07 -30.38
#